data_AF-A0A959RGW8-F1
#
_entry.id   AF-A0A959RGW8-F1
#
_cell.length_a   1.000
_cell.length_b   1.000
_cell.length_c   1.000
_cell.angle_alpha   90.00
_cell.angle_beta   90.00
_cell.angle_gamma   90.00
#
_symmetry.space_group_name_H-M   'P 1'
#
loop_
_entity.id
_entity.type
_entity.pdbx_description
1 polymer ?
#
loop_
_entity_poly.entity_id
_entity_poly.type
_entity_poly.pdbx_seq_one_letter_code
_entity_poly.pdbx_strand_id
1 'polypeptide(L)' 'MEYKIATAQSIPELERIVNDLMNEGWEPEGGACVSPDGIYFQTMVFYEMDDMEDEEDGDYDY' A
#
# COMPACT_ATOMS: atom_id res chain seq x y z
N MET A 1 -3.53 -8.98 -6.46
CA MET A 1 -3.66 -8.15 -5.23
C MET A 1 -2.95 -8.85 -4.10
N GLU A 2 -1.89 -8.24 -3.58
CA GLU A 2 -1.07 -8.77 -2.50
C GLU A 2 -1.17 -7.92 -1.24
N TYR A 3 -0.96 -8.53 -0.08
CA TYR A 3 -0.95 -7.84 1.21
C TYR A 3 0.35 -8.13 1.97
N LYS A 4 0.86 -7.11 2.67
CA LYS A 4 1.91 -7.27 3.68
C LYS A 4 1.65 -6.38 4.89
N ILE A 5 2.31 -6.68 6.00
CA ILE A 5 2.24 -5.87 7.22
C ILE A 5 3.62 -5.28 7.48
N ALA A 6 3.72 -3.96 7.46
CA ALA A 6 4.89 -3.23 7.94
C ALA A 6 4.85 -3.15 9.47
N THR A 7 5.97 -3.44 10.14
CA THR A 7 6.05 -3.43 11.60
C THR A 7 7.30 -2.71 12.10
N ALA A 8 7.19 -1.96 13.19
CA ALA A 8 8.33 -1.25 13.78
C ALA A 8 8.17 -1.03 15.29
N GLN A 9 9.27 -0.74 15.98
CA GLN A 9 9.27 -0.43 17.42
C GLN A 9 9.04 1.06 17.70
N SER A 10 9.01 1.90 16.66
CA SER A 10 8.77 3.34 16.78
C SER A 10 8.06 3.90 15.56
N ILE A 11 7.33 5.00 15.73
CA ILE A 11 6.67 5.71 14.63
C ILE A 11 7.66 6.12 13.53
N PRO A 12 8.82 6.75 13.82
CA PRO A 12 9.76 7.14 12.76
C PRO A 12 10.32 5.97 11.95
N GLU A 13 10.51 4.81 12.60
CA GLU A 13 10.92 3.59 11.91
C GLU A 13 9.79 3.04 11.03
N LEU A 14 8.54 3.05 11.51
CA LEU A 14 7.38 2.65 10.72
C LEU A 14 7.22 3.56 9.50
N GLU A 15 7.32 4.89 9.68
CA GLU A 15 7.23 5.88 8.62
C GLU A 15 8.27 5.60 7.53
N ARG A 16 9.51 5.28 7.91
CA ARG A 16 10.55 4.92 6.93
C ARG A 16 10.16 3.69 6.12
N ILE A 17 9.75 2.61 6.78
CA ILE A 17 9.36 1.35 6.12
C ILE A 17 8.16 1.56 5.19
N VAL A 18 7.14 2.31 5.65
CA VAL A 18 5.96 2.61 4.84
C VAL A 18 6.33 3.44 3.61
N ASN A 19 7.18 4.46 3.76
CA ASN A 19 7.65 5.26 2.63
C ASN A 19 8.47 4.43 1.63
N ASP A 20 9.34 3.53 2.12
CA ASP A 20 10.11 2.61 1.25
C ASP A 20 9.16 1.72 0.44
N LEU A 21 8.12 1.16 1.09
CA LEU A 21 7.10 0.34 0.42
C LEU A 21 6.25 1.15 -0.57
N MET A 22 5.92 2.39 -0.26
CA MET A 22 5.24 3.29 -1.21
C MET A 22 6.08 3.56 -2.45
N ASN A 23 7.40 3.70 -2.31
CA ASN A 23 8.30 3.82 -3.46
C ASN A 23 8.39 2.54 -4.29
N GLU A 24 8.09 1.38 -3.70
CA GLU A 24 7.96 0.09 -4.38
C GLU A 24 6.56 -0.14 -4.97
N GLY A 25 5.64 0.82 -4.86
CA GLY A 25 4.28 0.75 -5.40
C GLY A 25 3.24 0.12 -4.47
N TRP A 26 3.56 -0.08 -3.19
CA TRP A 26 2.58 -0.51 -2.18
C TRP A 26 1.81 0.69 -1.63
N GLU A 27 0.54 0.49 -1.31
CA GLU A 27 -0.30 1.53 -0.72
C GLU A 27 -0.70 1.15 0.71
N PRO A 28 -0.78 2.09 1.66
CA PRO A 28 -1.28 1.81 2.99
C PRO A 28 -2.80 1.57 2.96
N GLU A 29 -3.24 0.46 3.54
CA GLU A 29 -4.66 0.11 3.64
C GLU A 29 -5.14 0.29 5.10
N GLY A 30 -6.16 1.12 5.28
CA GLY A 30 -6.73 1.41 6.61
C GLY A 30 -5.81 2.24 7.51
N GLY A 31 -5.95 2.06 8.83
CA GLY A 31 -5.19 2.79 9.85
C GLY A 31 -4.12 1.94 10.54
N ALA A 32 -3.06 2.59 11.03
CA ALA A 32 -2.04 1.94 11.84
C ALA A 32 -2.58 1.51 13.22
N CYS A 33 -2.09 0.38 13.73
CA CYS A 33 -2.39 -0.08 15.07
C CYS A 33 -1.12 -0.24 15.91
N VAL A 34 -1.28 -0.23 17.24
CA VAL A 34 -0.19 -0.42 18.20
C VAL A 34 -0.54 -1.56 19.14
N SER A 35 0.42 -2.46 19.38
CA SER A 35 0.27 -3.55 20.35
C SER A 35 0.62 -3.10 21.78
N PRO A 36 0.22 -3.86 22.81
CA PRO A 36 0.53 -3.53 24.21
C PRO A 36 2.04 -3.46 24.54
N ASP A 37 2.88 -4.16 23.78
CA ASP A 37 4.34 -4.14 23.87
C ASP A 37 4.99 -2.99 23.06
N GLY A 38 4.19 -2.12 22.44
CA GLY A 38 4.67 -0.91 21.77
C GLY A 38 5.09 -1.10 20.31
N ILE A 39 4.73 -2.23 19.68
CA ILE A 39 4.99 -2.47 18.26
C ILE A 39 3.90 -1.79 17.45
N TYR A 40 4.30 -1.06 16.40
CA TYR A 40 3.41 -0.42 15.45
C TYR A 40 3.25 -1.29 14.22
N PHE A 41 2.04 -1.34 13.65
CA PHE A 41 1.71 -2.10 12.46
C PHE A 41 0.97 -1.22 11.46
N GLN A 42 1.28 -1.39 10.17
CA GLN A 42 0.52 -0.82 9.06
C GLN A 42 0.30 -1.91 8.00
N THR A 43 -0.95 -2.11 7.61
CA THR A 43 -1.28 -2.98 6.47
C THR A 43 -0.95 -2.26 5.17
N MET A 44 -0.31 -2.96 4.24
CA MET A 44 0.05 -2.46 2.92
C MET A 44 -0.54 -3.39 1.86
N VAL A 45 -1.03 -2.82 0.77
CA VAL A 45 -1.61 -3.51 -0.38
C VAL A 45 -0.81 -3.20 -1.65
N PHE A 46 -0.60 -4.20 -2.50
CA PHE A 46 -0.05 -4.01 -3.84
C PHE A 46 -1.09 -4.48 -4.87
N TYR A 47 -1.43 -3.57 -5.78
CA TYR A 47 -2.26 -3.88 -6.93
C TYR A 47 -1.33 -4.19 -8.09
N GLU A 48 -1.18 -5.48 -8.42
CA GLU A 48 -0.55 -5.88 -9.68
C GLU A 48 -1.38 -5.26 -10.81
N MET A 49 -0.79 -4.34 -11.57
CA MET A 49 -1.37 -3.83 -12.82
C MET A 49 -1.33 -4.95 -13.87
N ASP A 50 -2.14 -6.00 -13.69
CA ASP A 50 -2.31 -7.04 -14.69
C ASP A 50 -3.72 -7.03 -15.33
N ASP A 51 -4.60 -6.10 -14.95
CA ASP A 51 -5.96 -5.97 -15.52
C ASP A 51 -6.38 -4.51 -15.79
N MET A 52 -5.47 -3.68 -16.28
CA MET A 52 -5.86 -2.51 -17.08
C MET A 52 -5.29 -2.68 -18.49
N GLU A 53 -5.84 -3.65 -19.23
CA GLU A 53 -5.97 -3.45 -20.67
C GLU A 53 -6.81 -2.19 -20.85
N ASP A 54 -6.19 -1.19 -21.49
CA ASP A 54 -6.80 0.02 -21.99
C ASP A 54 -8.23 -0.24 -22.52
N GLU A 55 -9.26 0.28 -21.84
CA GLU A 55 -10.45 0.72 -22.58
C GLU A 55 -10.07 2.02 -23.31
N GLU A 56 -9.26 1.86 -24.37
CA GLU A 56 -8.89 2.91 -25.32
C GLU A 56 -10.16 3.33 -26.07
N ASP A 57 -10.51 4.62 -25.92
CA ASP A 57 -11.28 5.49 -26.81
C ASP A 57 -12.23 4.82 -27.84
N GLY A 58 -13.49 4.66 -27.43
CA GLY A 58 -14.60 4.56 -28.37
C GLY A 58 -15.02 5.95 -28.86
N ASP A 59 -14.42 6.42 -29.95
CA ASP A 59 -14.91 7.53 -30.78
C ASP A 59 -16.38 7.26 -31.15
N TYR A 60 -17.33 7.94 -30.50
CA TYR A 60 -18.72 7.97 -30.94
C TYR A 60 -18.91 9.06 -31.99
N ASP A 61 -18.49 8.78 -33.23
CA ASP A 61 -19.02 9.45 -34.41
C ASP A 61 -20.26 8.68 -34.91
N TYR A 62 -21.48 9.21 -34.66
CA TYR A 62 -22.63 9.12 -35.58
C TYR A 62 -23.76 10.08 -35.21
#